data_AF-A0A9P7GAG1-F1
#
_entry.id   AF-A0A9P7GAG1-F1
#
_cell.length_a   1.000
_cell.length_b   1.000
_cell.length_c   1.000
_cell.angle_alpha   90.00
_cell.angle_beta   90.00
_cell.angle_gamma   90.00
#
_symmetry.space_group_name_H-M   'P 1'
#
loop_
_entity.id
_entity.type
_entity.pdbx_description
1 polymer ?
#
loop_
_entity_poly.entity_id
_entity_poly.type
_entity_poly.pdbx_seq_one_letter_code
_entity_poly.pdbx_strand_id
1 'polypeptide(L)'
;TDPEVLAQGVLNDFDLAVYRPEHVQPGGERTGTIPYMALDLLTDAYFDGKVQRRYRHDLKSFIWILVAHTLKRAKNLTGYFIISKWINSSHFPDVDHRKSRLQEHWYEFLETLARTNKSQCKLTKALLGWLQDSRLHRLRGGEKFIEDLDDTVLEDFEKIVAENWPKVEDEPNWPIFVPMGDAGKADLADTTGEK
;
A
#
# COMPACT_ATOMS: atom_id res chain seq x y z
N THR A 1 -9.45 31.35 17.44
CA THR A 1 -9.77 29.96 17.05
C THR A 1 -8.94 29.68 15.83
N ASP A 2 -7.90 28.86 15.97
CA ASP A 2 -6.96 28.56 14.88
C ASP A 2 -7.68 27.86 13.72
N PRO A 3 -7.28 28.13 12.46
CA PRO A 3 -7.86 27.49 11.29
C PRO A 3 -7.57 25.99 11.33
N GLU A 4 -8.51 25.19 10.84
CA GLU A 4 -8.38 23.74 10.66
C GLU A 4 -7.01 23.40 10.06
N VAL A 5 -6.11 22.88 10.90
CA VAL A 5 -4.86 22.30 10.42
C VAL A 5 -5.25 21.00 9.71
N LEU A 6 -5.43 21.08 8.39
CA LEU A 6 -5.52 19.91 7.53
C LEU A 6 -4.29 19.05 7.82
N ALA A 7 -4.51 17.85 8.35
CA ALA A 7 -3.43 16.94 8.67
C ALA A 7 -2.79 16.45 7.36
N GLN A 8 -1.65 17.03 6.96
CA GLN A 8 -0.93 16.62 5.77
C GLN A 8 -0.03 15.42 6.07
N GLY A 9 -0.14 14.36 5.26
CA GLY A 9 0.82 13.26 5.26
C GLY A 9 1.96 13.58 4.32
N VAL A 10 3.21 13.51 4.80
CA VAL A 10 4.41 13.67 3.97
C VAL A 10 5.09 12.32 3.84
N LEU A 11 5.30 11.85 2.62
CA LEU A 11 6.18 10.71 2.37
C LEU A 11 7.62 11.17 2.64
N ASN A 12 8.29 10.50 3.56
CA ASN A 12 9.65 10.81 3.98
C ASN A 12 10.55 9.57 3.82
N ASP A 13 11.81 9.68 4.24
CA ASP A 13 12.77 8.58 4.28
C ASP A 13 13.18 8.05 2.89
N PHE A 14 13.78 8.93 2.10
CA PHE A 14 14.30 8.62 0.76
C PHE A 14 15.77 8.18 0.74
N ASP A 15 16.40 7.95 1.90
CA ASP A 15 17.80 7.53 2.01
C ASP A 15 18.06 6.13 1.43
N LEU A 16 17.02 5.29 1.42
CA LEU A 16 17.00 3.96 0.79
C LEU A 16 16.39 3.96 -0.62
N ALA A 17 16.02 5.13 -1.17
CA ALA A 17 15.53 5.23 -2.53
C ALA A 17 16.69 5.04 -3.51
N VAL A 18 16.62 3.97 -4.31
CA VAL A 18 17.67 3.65 -5.29
C VAL A 18 17.13 3.84 -6.69
N TYR A 19 17.70 4.79 -7.42
CA TYR A 19 17.55 4.86 -8.86
C TYR A 19 18.49 3.82 -9.50
N ARG A 20 17.96 2.68 -9.95
CA ARG A 20 18.75 1.68 -10.70
C ARG A 20 18.46 1.81 -12.20
N PRO A 21 19.48 2.08 -13.04
CA PRO A 21 19.39 1.81 -14.46
C PRO A 21 19.11 0.31 -14.70
N GLU A 22 18.47 -0.01 -15.81
CA GLU A 22 17.92 -1.33 -16.21
C GLU A 22 18.92 -2.51 -16.18
N HIS A 23 20.20 -2.29 -15.86
CA HIS A 23 21.29 -3.26 -15.99
C HIS A 23 22.14 -3.49 -14.73
N VAL A 24 21.77 -2.95 -13.56
CA VAL A 24 22.49 -3.22 -12.31
C VAL A 24 21.86 -4.41 -11.59
N GLN A 25 22.65 -5.47 -11.37
CA GLN A 25 22.17 -6.66 -10.65
C GLN A 25 21.68 -6.26 -9.24
N PRO A 26 20.42 -6.55 -8.88
CA PRO A 26 19.93 -6.35 -7.53
C PRO A 26 20.48 -7.45 -6.61
N GLY A 27 20.79 -7.13 -5.36
CA GLY A 27 21.01 -8.17 -4.36
C GLY A 27 21.63 -7.68 -3.06
N GLY A 28 20.89 -7.84 -1.97
CA GLY A 28 21.43 -7.73 -0.60
C GLY A 28 21.09 -6.45 0.17
N GLU A 29 20.61 -5.39 -0.49
CA GLU A 29 20.17 -4.19 0.23
C GLU A 29 18.81 -4.48 0.90
N ARG A 30 18.83 -4.62 2.22
CA ARG A 30 17.63 -4.83 3.05
C ARG A 30 16.83 -3.53 3.17
N THR A 31 16.25 -3.06 2.07
CA THR A 31 15.54 -1.77 1.95
C THR A 31 14.07 -1.82 2.40
N GLY A 32 13.72 -2.73 3.31
CA GLY A 32 12.33 -2.93 3.70
C GLY A 32 12.18 -3.40 5.14
N THR A 33 11.26 -2.77 5.86
CA THR A 33 10.72 -3.30 7.11
C THR A 33 9.85 -4.50 6.77
N ILE A 34 10.29 -5.71 7.13
CA ILE A 34 9.67 -7.01 6.78
C ILE A 34 8.13 -7.00 6.95
N PRO A 35 7.55 -6.49 8.05
CA PRO A 35 6.11 -6.35 8.18
C PRO A 35 5.42 -5.59 7.04
N TYR A 36 6.03 -4.58 6.45
CA TYR A 36 5.35 -3.76 5.44
C TYR A 36 5.65 -4.20 4.01
N MET A 37 6.68 -5.03 3.79
CA MET A 37 7.04 -5.53 2.46
C MET A 37 5.90 -6.28 1.76
N ALA A 38 5.81 -6.11 0.44
CA ALA A 38 4.92 -6.91 -0.41
C ALA A 38 5.15 -8.42 -0.24
N LEU A 39 4.08 -9.21 -0.31
CA LEU A 39 4.15 -10.68 -0.25
C LEU A 39 5.15 -11.26 -1.26
N ASP A 40 5.19 -10.70 -2.47
CA ASP A 40 6.09 -11.11 -3.55
C ASP A 40 7.59 -11.04 -3.16
N LEU A 41 7.94 -10.26 -2.13
CA LEU A 41 9.30 -10.10 -1.61
C LEU A 41 9.59 -10.92 -0.36
N LEU A 42 8.60 -11.60 0.23
CA LEU A 42 8.78 -12.40 1.44
C LEU A 42 9.20 -13.83 1.10
N THR A 43 10.29 -13.97 0.35
CA THR A 43 10.81 -15.25 -0.13
C THR A 43 12.32 -15.32 0.05
N ASP A 44 12.87 -16.52 0.22
CA ASP A 44 14.33 -16.72 0.25
C ASP A 44 14.99 -16.14 -1.01
N ALA A 45 14.35 -16.28 -2.17
CA ALA A 45 14.86 -15.74 -3.43
C ALA A 45 15.08 -14.21 -3.39
N TYR A 46 14.20 -13.45 -2.74
CA TYR A 46 14.43 -12.01 -2.56
C TYR A 46 15.59 -11.72 -1.62
N PHE A 47 15.66 -12.40 -0.47
CA PHE A 47 16.73 -12.19 0.49
C PHE A 47 18.10 -12.67 -0.01
N ASP A 48 18.12 -13.63 -0.93
CA ASP A 48 19.28 -14.08 -1.70
C ASP A 48 19.68 -13.12 -2.85
N GLY A 49 18.89 -12.06 -3.09
CA GLY A 49 19.12 -11.11 -4.18
C GLY A 49 18.67 -11.57 -5.57
N LYS A 50 17.93 -12.67 -5.67
CA LYS A 50 17.47 -13.24 -6.95
C LYS A 50 16.18 -12.58 -7.47
N VAL A 51 15.47 -11.82 -6.64
CA VAL A 51 14.26 -11.09 -7.02
C VAL A 51 14.52 -9.60 -6.98
N GLN A 52 14.32 -8.93 -8.12
CA GLN A 52 14.43 -7.48 -8.21
C GLN A 52 13.22 -6.81 -7.56
N ARG A 53 13.46 -5.83 -6.68
CA ARG A 53 12.40 -4.92 -6.22
C ARG A 53 12.02 -3.96 -7.35
N ARG A 54 10.73 -3.89 -7.69
CA ARG A 54 10.13 -2.97 -8.65
C ARG A 54 9.11 -2.06 -7.93
N TYR A 55 8.74 -0.95 -8.57
CA TYR A 55 7.78 0.03 -8.03
C TYR A 55 6.46 -0.59 -7.54
N ARG A 56 5.91 -1.59 -8.27
CA ARG A 56 4.71 -2.33 -7.83
C ARG A 56 4.80 -2.94 -6.43
N HIS A 57 6.02 -3.26 -5.95
CA HIS A 57 6.19 -3.78 -4.60
C HIS A 57 6.02 -2.69 -3.55
N ASP A 58 6.32 -1.44 -3.87
CA ASP A 58 6.08 -0.29 -2.98
C ASP A 58 4.58 0.00 -2.89
N LEU A 59 3.86 -0.06 -4.03
CA LEU A 59 2.38 -0.01 -4.04
C LEU A 59 1.76 -1.09 -3.16
N LYS A 60 2.18 -2.35 -3.32
CA LYS A 60 1.69 -3.45 -2.48
C LYS A 60 2.07 -3.26 -1.01
N SER A 61 3.24 -2.69 -0.73
CA SER A 61 3.67 -2.38 0.64
C SER A 61 2.79 -1.32 1.28
N PHE A 62 2.42 -0.28 0.53
CA PHE A 62 1.48 0.75 0.96
C PHE A 62 0.11 0.14 1.34
N ILE A 63 -0.40 -0.82 0.56
CA ILE A 63 -1.65 -1.51 0.91
C ILE A 63 -1.52 -2.22 2.25
N TRP A 64 -0.41 -2.89 2.52
CA TRP A 64 -0.18 -3.52 3.82
C TRP A 64 -0.08 -2.52 4.98
N ILE A 65 0.46 -1.32 4.74
CA ILE A 65 0.45 -0.21 5.72
C ILE A 65 -0.99 0.26 6.00
N LEU A 66 -1.86 0.32 4.99
CA LEU A 66 -3.28 0.63 5.19
C LEU A 66 -3.99 -0.45 5.99
N VAL A 67 -3.78 -1.74 5.67
CA VAL A 67 -4.43 -2.88 6.34
C VAL A 67 -4.08 -2.93 7.84
N ALA A 68 -2.80 -3.14 8.16
CA ALA A 68 -2.09 -2.11 8.89
C ALA A 68 -2.82 -1.26 9.93
N HIS A 69 -2.85 0.00 9.56
CA HIS A 69 -3.44 1.11 10.25
C HIS A 69 -4.93 0.93 10.51
N THR A 70 -5.68 0.42 9.54
CA THR A 70 -7.13 0.17 9.65
C THR A 70 -7.42 -0.80 10.78
N LEU A 71 -6.79 -1.98 10.81
CA LEU A 71 -6.99 -2.96 11.88
C LEU A 71 -6.55 -2.45 13.25
N LYS A 72 -5.46 -1.68 13.33
CA LYS A 72 -5.02 -1.04 14.59
C LYS A 72 -6.06 -0.05 15.11
N ARG A 73 -6.74 0.69 14.21
CA ARG A 73 -7.79 1.66 14.55
C ARG A 73 -9.15 1.03 14.84
N ALA A 74 -9.35 -0.24 14.53
CA ALA A 74 -10.61 -0.93 14.82
C ALA A 74 -10.88 -1.10 16.33
N LYS A 75 -9.88 -0.77 17.19
CA LYS A 75 -9.93 -0.74 18.66
C LYS A 75 -10.58 -1.99 19.28
N ASN A 76 -10.43 -3.14 18.63
CA ASN A 76 -10.91 -4.42 19.13
C ASN A 76 -9.77 -5.42 19.24
N LEU A 77 -9.94 -6.37 20.15
CA LEU A 77 -8.92 -7.36 20.47
C LEU A 77 -8.56 -8.21 19.24
N THR A 78 -9.56 -8.59 18.42
CA THR A 78 -9.35 -9.40 17.22
C THR A 78 -8.39 -8.73 16.23
N GLY A 79 -8.65 -7.47 15.85
CA GLY A 79 -7.80 -6.68 14.97
C GLY A 79 -6.40 -6.47 15.55
N TYR A 80 -6.31 -6.19 16.84
CA TYR A 80 -5.01 -6.09 17.53
C TYR A 80 -4.23 -7.41 17.51
N PHE A 81 -4.87 -8.55 17.78
CA PHE A 81 -4.22 -9.86 17.80
C PHE A 81 -3.77 -10.31 16.41
N ILE A 82 -4.59 -10.06 15.39
CA ILE A 82 -4.23 -10.35 13.99
C ILE A 82 -2.94 -9.62 13.64
N ILE A 83 -2.88 -8.33 13.99
CA ILE A 83 -1.82 -7.48 13.49
C ILE A 83 -0.56 -7.45 14.35
N SER A 84 -0.67 -7.56 15.67
CA SER A 84 0.46 -7.53 16.60
C SER A 84 1.46 -8.66 16.34
N LYS A 85 0.97 -9.85 15.96
CA LYS A 85 1.84 -10.99 15.63
C LYS A 85 2.58 -10.82 14.30
N TRP A 86 2.05 -10.00 13.40
CA TRP A 86 2.67 -9.67 12.13
C TRP A 86 3.63 -8.48 12.31
N ILE A 87 3.16 -7.33 12.82
CA ILE A 87 3.95 -6.09 12.90
C ILE A 87 5.22 -6.25 13.74
N ASN A 88 5.18 -7.09 14.77
CA ASN A 88 6.32 -7.30 15.65
C ASN A 88 7.26 -8.42 15.20
N SER A 89 6.98 -9.06 14.04
CA SER A 89 7.84 -10.12 13.52
C SER A 89 8.94 -9.57 12.63
N SER A 90 10.17 -10.02 12.87
CA SER A 90 11.31 -9.86 11.96
C SER A 90 11.58 -11.12 11.13
N HIS A 91 10.76 -12.16 11.28
CA HIS A 91 10.89 -13.43 10.56
C HIS A 91 9.94 -13.41 9.36
N PHE A 92 10.50 -13.32 8.14
CA PHE A 92 9.69 -13.16 6.94
C PHE A 92 8.71 -14.32 6.66
N PRO A 93 9.01 -15.60 6.95
CA PRO A 93 8.04 -16.69 6.77
C PRO A 93 6.79 -16.53 7.65
N ASP A 94 6.96 -16.01 8.87
CA ASP A 94 5.82 -15.75 9.77
C ASP A 94 4.95 -14.61 9.23
N VAL A 95 5.57 -13.57 8.67
CA VAL A 95 4.86 -12.44 8.08
C VAL A 95 4.14 -12.86 6.81
N ASP A 96 4.81 -13.62 5.94
CA ASP A 96 4.22 -14.20 4.73
C ASP A 96 2.99 -15.03 5.07
N HIS A 97 3.11 -16.01 5.96
CA HIS A 97 1.99 -16.87 6.35
C HIS A 97 0.78 -16.07 6.84
N ARG A 98 1.00 -15.05 7.68
CA ARG A 98 -0.08 -14.23 8.24
C ARG A 98 -0.74 -13.34 7.19
N LYS A 99 0.05 -12.68 6.34
CA LYS A 99 -0.45 -11.83 5.27
C LYS A 99 -1.20 -12.65 4.23
N SER A 100 -0.65 -13.79 3.81
CA SER A 100 -1.28 -14.71 2.87
C SER A 100 -2.63 -15.20 3.38
N ARG A 101 -2.71 -15.63 4.65
CA ARG A 101 -3.98 -16.00 5.29
C ARG A 101 -4.97 -14.83 5.32
N LEU A 102 -4.52 -13.63 5.68
CA LEU A 102 -5.40 -12.46 5.69
C LEU A 102 -5.91 -12.14 4.29
N GLN A 103 -5.05 -12.15 3.28
CA GLN A 103 -5.45 -11.88 1.89
C GLN A 103 -6.42 -12.94 1.34
N GLU A 104 -6.26 -14.21 1.71
CA GLU A 104 -7.15 -15.29 1.28
C GLU A 104 -8.51 -15.23 1.97
N HIS A 105 -8.53 -14.82 3.24
CA HIS A 105 -9.69 -14.88 4.12
C HIS A 105 -10.15 -13.48 4.60
N TRP A 106 -9.86 -12.41 3.85
CA TRP A 106 -10.08 -11.05 4.34
C TRP A 106 -11.56 -10.77 4.64
N TYR A 107 -12.48 -11.47 3.96
CA TYR A 107 -13.92 -11.39 4.17
C TYR A 107 -14.35 -11.86 5.58
N GLU A 108 -13.58 -12.75 6.22
CA GLU A 108 -13.84 -13.20 7.60
C GLU A 108 -13.57 -12.07 8.62
N PHE A 109 -12.82 -11.04 8.20
CA PHE A 109 -12.47 -9.89 9.02
C PHE A 109 -13.31 -8.65 8.72
N LEU A 110 -14.37 -8.76 7.90
CA LEU A 110 -15.23 -7.64 7.50
C LEU A 110 -15.82 -6.89 8.69
N GLU A 111 -16.29 -7.61 9.72
CA GLU A 111 -16.84 -7.01 10.93
C GLU A 111 -15.78 -6.25 11.73
N THR A 112 -14.55 -6.78 11.75
CA THR A 112 -13.41 -6.12 12.40
C THR A 112 -13.05 -4.83 11.67
N LEU A 113 -13.01 -4.87 10.34
CA LEU A 113 -12.75 -3.69 9.49
C LEU A 113 -13.88 -2.66 9.59
N ALA A 114 -15.15 -3.10 9.66
CA ALA A 114 -16.32 -2.21 9.69
C ALA A 114 -16.43 -1.35 10.97
N ARG A 115 -15.70 -1.70 12.03
CA ARG A 115 -15.62 -0.90 13.27
C ARG A 115 -14.66 0.28 13.18
N THR A 116 -13.98 0.42 12.05
CA THR A 116 -13.12 1.57 11.76
C THR A 116 -13.93 2.67 11.08
N ASN A 117 -13.24 3.75 10.78
CA ASN A 117 -13.73 4.77 9.89
C ASN A 117 -14.26 4.15 8.56
N LYS A 118 -15.47 4.54 8.13
CA LYS A 118 -16.15 3.97 6.95
C LYS A 118 -15.34 4.11 5.66
N SER A 119 -14.70 5.25 5.46
CA SER A 119 -13.98 5.58 4.24
C SER A 119 -12.65 4.82 4.17
N GLN A 120 -11.90 4.79 5.29
CA GLN A 120 -10.71 3.93 5.40
C GLN A 120 -11.04 2.45 5.19
N CYS A 121 -12.14 1.99 5.78
CA CYS A 121 -12.62 0.63 5.63
C CYS A 121 -12.97 0.31 4.18
N LYS A 122 -13.64 1.23 3.47
CA LYS A 122 -14.03 1.06 2.06
C LYS A 122 -12.79 0.89 1.18
N LEU A 123 -11.84 1.81 1.28
CA LEU A 123 -10.57 1.74 0.54
C LEU A 123 -9.77 0.46 0.85
N THR A 124 -9.64 0.13 2.14
CA THR A 124 -8.89 -1.07 2.56
C THR A 124 -9.51 -2.34 1.98
N LYS A 125 -10.85 -2.44 1.94
CA LYS A 125 -11.55 -3.59 1.35
C LYS A 125 -11.35 -3.68 -0.15
N ALA A 126 -11.47 -2.56 -0.87
CA ALA A 126 -11.27 -2.52 -2.31
C ALA A 126 -9.86 -2.98 -2.70
N LEU A 127 -8.84 -2.46 -2.01
CA LEU A 127 -7.44 -2.83 -2.25
C LEU A 127 -7.13 -4.29 -1.86
N LEU A 128 -7.72 -4.82 -0.77
CA LEU A 128 -7.57 -6.23 -0.41
C LEU A 128 -8.21 -7.18 -1.43
N GLY A 129 -9.41 -6.83 -1.93
CA GLY A 129 -10.06 -7.57 -3.01
C GLY A 129 -9.20 -7.59 -4.27
N TRP A 130 -8.69 -6.42 -4.70
CA TRP A 130 -7.79 -6.33 -5.84
C TRP A 130 -6.50 -7.14 -5.67
N LEU A 131 -5.88 -7.14 -4.48
CA LEU A 131 -4.72 -8.00 -4.20
C LEU A 131 -5.06 -9.49 -4.33
N GLN A 132 -6.21 -9.91 -3.81
CA GLN A 132 -6.69 -11.28 -3.90
C GLN A 132 -6.91 -11.70 -5.35
N ASP A 133 -7.62 -10.88 -6.14
CA ASP A 133 -7.89 -11.15 -7.55
C ASP A 133 -6.59 -11.20 -8.36
N SER A 134 -5.70 -10.22 -8.18
CA SER A 134 -4.37 -10.19 -8.80
C SER A 134 -3.56 -11.46 -8.51
N ARG A 135 -3.68 -12.03 -7.30
CA ARG A 135 -3.02 -13.29 -6.94
C ARG A 135 -3.68 -14.50 -7.62
N LEU A 136 -5.00 -14.58 -7.62
CA LEU A 136 -5.73 -15.66 -8.27
C LEU A 136 -5.49 -15.68 -9.79
N HIS A 137 -5.45 -14.52 -10.44
CA HIS A 137 -5.11 -14.41 -11.86
C HIS A 137 -3.70 -14.95 -12.17
N ARG A 138 -2.69 -14.57 -11.36
CA ARG A 138 -1.32 -15.11 -11.51
C ARG A 138 -1.25 -16.63 -11.36
N LEU A 139 -2.03 -17.21 -10.44
CA LEU A 139 -2.08 -18.66 -10.24
C LEU A 139 -2.83 -19.41 -11.35
N ARG A 140 -3.74 -18.75 -12.09
CA ARG A 140 -4.62 -19.37 -13.09
C ARG A 140 -4.10 -19.32 -14.53
N GLY A 141 -3.07 -18.54 -14.87
CA GLY A 141 -2.60 -18.47 -16.26
C GLY A 141 -1.26 -17.80 -16.52
N GLY A 142 -0.23 -18.64 -16.77
CA GLY A 142 0.78 -18.48 -17.82
C GLY A 142 1.88 -17.42 -17.66
N GLU A 143 3.14 -17.86 -17.75
CA GLU A 143 4.42 -17.12 -17.65
C GLU A 143 4.61 -15.85 -18.52
N LYS A 144 3.61 -15.38 -19.27
CA LYS A 144 3.78 -14.41 -20.36
C LYS A 144 3.33 -12.96 -20.10
N PHE A 145 2.97 -12.61 -18.88
CA PHE A 145 2.33 -11.31 -18.60
C PHE A 145 3.16 -10.35 -17.73
N ILE A 146 4.45 -10.63 -17.47
CA ILE A 146 5.16 -10.03 -16.32
C ILE A 146 6.01 -8.79 -16.66
N GLU A 147 6.27 -8.49 -17.93
CA GLU A 147 7.17 -7.38 -18.29
C GLU A 147 6.46 -6.08 -18.75
N ASP A 148 5.20 -6.14 -19.23
CA ASP A 148 4.40 -4.95 -19.60
C ASP A 148 3.32 -4.57 -18.56
N LEU A 149 3.44 -5.03 -17.30
CA LEU A 149 2.34 -5.01 -16.31
C LEU A 149 2.42 -3.93 -15.23
N ASP A 150 3.58 -3.29 -15.04
CA ASP A 150 3.76 -2.39 -13.90
C ASP A 150 2.92 -1.10 -14.04
N ASP A 151 2.70 -0.62 -15.27
CA ASP A 151 1.82 0.52 -15.56
C ASP A 151 0.35 0.16 -15.34
N THR A 152 -0.11 -1.02 -15.80
CA THR A 152 -1.50 -1.48 -15.54
C THR A 152 -1.76 -1.65 -14.05
N VAL A 153 -0.77 -2.14 -13.29
CA VAL A 153 -0.86 -2.26 -11.83
C VAL A 153 -1.00 -0.90 -11.16
N LEU A 154 -0.28 0.11 -11.66
CA LEU A 154 -0.40 1.48 -11.19
C LEU A 154 -1.77 2.07 -11.54
N GLU A 155 -2.21 1.95 -12.79
CA GLU A 155 -3.50 2.47 -13.26
C GLU A 155 -4.67 1.88 -12.46
N ASP A 156 -4.68 0.56 -12.24
CA ASP A 156 -5.68 -0.11 -11.42
C ASP A 156 -5.68 0.42 -9.98
N PHE A 157 -4.48 0.55 -9.39
CA PHE A 157 -4.31 1.07 -8.04
C PHE A 157 -4.84 2.52 -7.94
N GLU A 158 -4.44 3.40 -8.85
CA GLU A 158 -4.87 4.81 -8.88
C GLU A 158 -6.38 4.92 -9.05
N LYS A 159 -6.96 4.09 -9.93
CA LYS A 159 -8.42 4.04 -10.12
C LYS A 159 -9.13 3.63 -8.83
N ILE A 160 -8.69 2.56 -8.17
CA ILE A 160 -9.28 2.10 -6.91
C ILE A 160 -9.17 3.18 -5.84
N VAL A 161 -8.00 3.84 -5.74
CA VAL A 161 -7.78 4.94 -4.82
C VAL A 161 -8.71 6.11 -5.15
N ALA A 162 -8.78 6.57 -6.40
CA ALA A 162 -9.65 7.68 -6.79
C ALA A 162 -11.14 7.41 -6.49
N GLU A 163 -11.62 6.18 -6.67
CA GLU A 163 -13.01 5.80 -6.43
C GLU A 163 -13.35 5.60 -4.94
N ASN A 164 -12.35 5.35 -4.09
CA ASN A 164 -12.55 4.94 -2.70
C ASN A 164 -11.85 5.80 -1.66
N TRP A 165 -10.99 6.74 -2.06
CA TRP A 165 -10.33 7.65 -1.14
C TRP A 165 -11.36 8.57 -0.47
N PRO A 166 -11.27 8.79 0.86
CA PRO A 166 -12.19 9.68 1.55
C PRO A 166 -12.12 11.09 0.96
N LYS A 167 -13.26 11.68 0.59
CA LYS A 167 -13.32 13.09 0.21
C LYS A 167 -13.22 13.95 1.46
N VAL A 168 -12.62 15.14 1.33
CA VAL A 168 -12.45 16.10 2.43
C VAL A 168 -13.79 16.45 3.10
N GLU A 169 -14.85 16.53 2.29
CA GLU A 169 -16.22 16.79 2.72
C GLU A 169 -16.78 15.71 3.66
N ASP A 170 -16.36 14.46 3.48
CA ASP A 170 -16.80 13.34 4.29
C ASP A 170 -15.98 13.24 5.59
N GLU A 171 -14.71 13.67 5.57
CA GLU A 171 -13.76 13.54 6.69
C GLU A 171 -12.70 14.66 6.76
N PRO A 172 -13.00 15.78 7.44
CA PRO A 172 -12.13 16.97 7.46
C PRO A 172 -10.77 16.74 8.15
N ASN A 173 -10.62 15.67 8.94
CA ASN A 173 -9.38 15.32 9.64
C ASN A 173 -8.55 14.22 8.94
N TRP A 174 -8.96 13.76 7.75
CA TRP A 174 -8.22 12.74 7.00
C TRP A 174 -7.16 13.39 6.09
N PRO A 175 -5.94 12.85 6.00
CA PRO A 175 -4.96 13.35 5.05
C PRO A 175 -5.48 13.32 3.61
N ILE A 176 -5.39 14.47 2.96
CA ILE A 176 -5.77 14.64 1.56
C ILE A 176 -4.79 13.84 0.70
N PHE A 177 -5.31 12.93 -0.13
CA PHE A 177 -4.54 12.34 -1.22
C PHE A 177 -4.83 13.15 -2.47
N VAL A 178 -3.80 13.82 -2.97
CA VAL A 178 -3.83 14.45 -4.29
C VAL A 178 -3.26 13.42 -5.25
N PRO A 179 -4.05 12.87 -6.20
CA PRO A 179 -3.52 11.96 -7.21
C PRO A 179 -2.34 12.60 -7.95
N MET A 180 -1.32 11.82 -8.30
CA MET A 180 -0.09 12.37 -8.91
C MET A 180 -0.35 13.16 -10.20
N GLY A 181 -1.41 12.83 -10.96
CA GLY A 181 -1.79 13.56 -12.17
C GLY A 181 -2.32 14.99 -11.95
N ASP A 182 -2.78 15.33 -10.74
CA ASP A 182 -3.30 16.67 -10.42
C ASP A 182 -2.31 17.53 -9.62
N ALA A 183 -1.24 16.93 -9.08
CA ALA A 183 -0.18 17.66 -8.37
C ALA A 183 0.50 18.73 -9.25
N GLY A 184 0.52 18.54 -10.58
CA GLY A 184 1.08 19.51 -11.52
C GLY A 184 0.17 20.68 -11.91
N LYS A 185 -1.09 20.72 -11.46
CA LYS A 185 -2.03 21.81 -11.76
C LYS A 185 -2.19 22.83 -10.64
N ALA A 186 -1.82 22.48 -9.41
CA ALA A 186 -1.95 23.38 -8.27
C ALA A 186 -0.88 24.50 -8.27
N ASP A 187 0.29 24.27 -8.87
CA ASP A 187 1.43 25.20 -8.81
C ASP A 187 1.48 26.23 -9.96
N LEU A 188 0.54 26.20 -10.92
CA LEU A 188 0.58 27.08 -12.10
C LEU A 188 -0.47 28.20 -12.10
N ALA A 189 -1.28 28.33 -11.05
CA ALA A 189 -2.34 29.35 -10.99
C ALA A 189 -1.95 30.65 -10.26
N ASP A 190 -0.76 30.75 -9.63
CA ASP A 190 -0.45 31.86 -8.71
C ASP A 190 0.79 32.72 -9.08
N THR A 191 1.15 32.81 -10.37
CA THR A 191 2.28 33.69 -10.79
C THR A 191 2.00 34.63 -11.96
N THR A 192 0.73 35.00 -12.20
CA THR A 192 0.41 36.11 -13.10
C THR A 192 -0.48 37.14 -12.42
N GLY A 193 0.12 37.94 -11.54
CA GLY A 193 -0.50 39.12 -10.93
C GLY A 193 0.57 40.04 -10.34
N GLU A 194 0.74 41.20 -10.99
CA GLU A 194 1.46 42.40 -10.52
C GLU A 194 3.00 42.43 -10.57
N LYS A 195 3.50 43.07 -11.64
CA LYS A 195 4.32 44.30 -11.54
C LYS A 195 4.01 45.24 -12.69
#